data_AF-A0A945XVX6-F1
#
_entry.id   AF-A0A945XVX6-F1
#
_cell.length_a   1.000
_cell.length_b   1.000
_cell.length_c   1.000
_cell.angle_alpha   90.00
_cell.angle_beta   90.00
_cell.angle_gamma   90.00
#
_symmetry.space_group_name_H-M   'P 1'
#
loop_
_entity.id
_entity.type
_entity.pdbx_description
1 polymer ?
#
loop_
_entity_poly.entity_id
_entity_poly.type
_entity_poly.pdbx_seq_one_letter_code
_entity_poly.pdbx_strand_id
1 'polypeptide(L)'
;MTYKNFFPIALFSLAITLPVSPVWSQQQAKLKKSIDVFGIPVKAESGVSNRKLLHVARVLAEYLDNNNNGKVDNPLVVKQLRKRKGGCVSIYSGDDGYDPCMWLFEDEIFPQGSRKGRRDATIEEVLHLITQTGYAYAYPKQFGERKGTKIAKAMDKARGGYRGPGQPVNKYPAGAWYTYDDRTCDYACMVTEYFYWGLTSILGGQSYSGRYNEIKREWKLNTKAKVKRKDKALYRLLTTKKYKLPKRLPDGKYKGIKLKIKTR
;
A
#
# COMPACT_ATOMS: atom_id res chain seq x y z
N MET A 1 -40.94 -29.67 19.83
CA MET A 1 -42.10 -28.79 20.09
C MET A 1 -41.72 -27.94 21.29
N THR A 2 -41.68 -26.62 21.26
CA THR A 2 -42.57 -25.67 20.58
C THR A 2 -41.81 -24.38 20.25
N TYR A 3 -42.03 -23.86 19.05
CA TYR A 3 -41.71 -22.51 18.61
C TYR A 3 -42.62 -21.47 19.29
N LYS A 4 -42.10 -20.25 19.46
CA LYS A 4 -42.77 -18.91 19.40
C LYS A 4 -41.75 -17.88 19.94
N ASN A 5 -41.48 -16.69 19.40
CA ASN A 5 -41.81 -16.01 18.14
C ASN A 5 -40.75 -14.89 17.98
N PHE A 6 -40.42 -14.58 16.72
CA PHE A 6 -39.62 -13.42 16.31
C PHE A 6 -40.30 -12.09 16.67
N PHE A 7 -39.52 -11.11 17.13
CA PHE A 7 -39.73 -9.69 16.81
C PHE A 7 -38.43 -9.13 16.21
N PRO A 8 -38.47 -8.50 15.02
CA PRO A 8 -37.29 -7.94 14.39
C PRO A 8 -36.99 -6.60 15.05
N ILE A 9 -35.83 -6.50 15.72
CA ILE A 9 -35.29 -5.17 16.05
C ILE A 9 -34.79 -4.60 14.73
N ALA A 10 -35.60 -3.72 14.15
CA ALA A 10 -35.18 -2.81 13.11
C ALA A 10 -34.03 -1.97 13.67
N LEU A 11 -32.79 -2.33 13.33
CA LEU A 11 -31.63 -1.47 13.51
C LEU A 11 -31.79 -0.28 12.56
N PHE A 12 -32.43 0.77 13.05
CA PHE A 12 -32.32 2.10 12.49
C PHE A 12 -30.83 2.42 12.41
N SER A 13 -30.29 2.42 11.19
CA SER A 13 -28.96 2.92 10.90
C SER A 13 -28.99 4.44 11.03
N LEU A 14 -28.99 4.95 12.27
CA LEU A 14 -28.56 6.32 12.52
C LEU A 14 -27.12 6.41 12.01
N ALA A 15 -26.93 7.07 10.89
CA ALA A 15 -25.63 7.58 10.50
C ALA A 15 -25.21 8.61 11.55
N ILE A 16 -24.64 8.14 12.67
CA ILE A 16 -23.90 8.99 13.58
C ILE A 16 -22.68 9.45 12.78
N THR A 17 -22.79 10.64 12.18
CA THR A 17 -21.62 11.38 11.73
C THR A 17 -20.86 11.76 12.99
N LEU A 18 -19.98 10.86 13.44
CA LEU A 18 -19.02 11.21 14.49
C LEU A 18 -18.28 12.46 14.01
N PRO A 19 -18.26 13.56 14.78
CA PRO A 19 -17.51 14.74 14.41
C PRO A 19 -16.05 14.34 14.19
N VAL A 20 -15.47 14.83 13.10
CA VAL A 20 -14.02 14.73 12.85
C VAL A 20 -13.33 15.27 14.10
N SER A 21 -12.44 14.48 14.71
CA SER A 21 -11.78 14.91 15.94
C SER A 21 -11.07 16.26 15.70
N PRO A 22 -11.02 17.17 16.69
CA PRO A 22 -10.35 18.47 16.54
C PRO A 22 -8.88 18.36 16.11
N VAL A 23 -8.24 17.24 16.43
CA VAL A 23 -6.86 16.92 16.04
C VAL A 23 -6.74 16.69 14.53
N TRP A 24 -7.67 15.93 13.95
CA TRP A 24 -7.66 15.64 12.50
C TRP A 24 -7.98 16.88 11.66
N SER A 25 -8.88 17.75 12.13
CA SER A 25 -9.18 19.00 11.43
C SER A 25 -7.98 19.96 11.43
N GLN A 26 -7.23 20.02 12.54
CA GLN A 26 -6.00 20.81 12.64
C GLN A 26 -4.88 20.27 11.74
N GLN A 27 -4.66 18.95 11.69
CA GLN A 27 -3.65 18.34 10.82
C GLN A 27 -3.98 18.53 9.33
N GLN A 28 -5.26 18.39 8.94
CA GLN A 28 -5.67 18.68 7.56
C GLN A 28 -5.50 20.15 7.18
N ALA A 29 -5.63 21.08 8.14
CA ALA A 29 -5.40 22.49 7.89
C ALA A 29 -3.95 22.83 7.54
N LYS A 30 -2.97 21.99 7.94
CA LYS A 30 -1.55 22.15 7.58
C LYS A 30 -1.25 21.78 6.13
N LEU A 31 -2.09 20.95 5.49
CA LEU A 31 -1.90 20.49 4.10
C LEU A 31 -2.30 21.58 3.09
N LYS A 32 -1.34 22.46 2.74
CA LYS A 32 -1.56 23.62 1.86
C LYS A 32 -1.38 23.34 0.37
N LYS A 33 -0.76 22.22 0.01
CA LYS A 33 -0.47 21.87 -1.39
C LYS A 33 -1.16 20.59 -1.80
N SER A 34 -1.59 20.50 -3.05
CA SER A 34 -2.20 19.28 -3.59
C SER A 34 -1.91 19.06 -5.06
N ILE A 35 -1.87 17.80 -5.46
CA ILE A 35 -1.91 17.33 -6.86
C ILE A 35 -3.03 16.30 -6.96
N ASP A 36 -3.83 16.37 -8.02
CA ASP A 36 -4.79 15.32 -8.37
C ASP A 36 -4.13 14.31 -9.33
N VAL A 37 -4.17 13.04 -8.95
CA VAL A 37 -3.68 11.92 -9.77
C VAL A 37 -4.86 10.99 -10.06
N PHE A 38 -5.50 11.17 -11.22
CA PHE A 38 -6.68 10.38 -11.63
C PHE A 38 -7.83 10.40 -10.61
N GLY A 39 -8.04 11.53 -9.94
CA GLY A 39 -9.04 11.68 -8.87
C GLY A 39 -8.55 11.25 -7.48
N ILE A 40 -7.28 10.87 -7.32
CA ILE A 40 -6.64 10.54 -6.04
C ILE A 40 -5.79 11.73 -5.58
N PRO A 41 -6.12 12.37 -4.45
CA PRO A 41 -5.38 13.53 -4.00
C PRO A 41 -4.07 13.14 -3.32
N VAL A 42 -2.98 13.77 -3.74
CA VAL A 42 -1.69 13.80 -3.05
C VAL A 42 -1.53 15.19 -2.44
N LYS A 43 -1.52 15.25 -1.11
CA LYS A 43 -1.51 16.49 -0.33
C LYS A 43 -0.18 16.64 0.41
N ALA A 44 0.26 17.87 0.63
CA ALA A 44 1.49 18.13 1.38
C ALA A 44 1.41 19.43 2.18
N GLU A 45 2.16 19.47 3.28
CA GLU A 45 2.40 20.70 4.03
C GLU A 45 3.21 21.73 3.22
N SER A 46 3.14 22.99 3.62
CA SER A 46 3.85 24.08 2.95
C SER A 46 5.37 23.87 2.91
N GLY A 47 5.96 23.30 3.97
CA GLY A 47 7.40 23.02 4.09
C GLY A 47 7.93 21.95 3.13
N VAL A 48 7.09 20.99 2.70
CA VAL A 48 7.51 19.90 1.81
C VAL A 48 7.88 20.44 0.44
N SER A 49 9.10 20.24 -0.07
CA SER A 49 9.45 20.80 -1.40
C SER A 49 8.51 20.36 -2.54
N ASN A 50 8.25 21.24 -3.52
CA ASN A 50 7.43 20.91 -4.69
C ASN A 50 7.99 19.71 -5.48
N ARG A 51 9.32 19.54 -5.46
CA ARG A 51 10.00 18.40 -6.09
C ARG A 51 9.58 17.08 -5.45
N LYS A 52 9.52 17.00 -4.11
CA LYS A 52 9.09 15.80 -3.38
C LYS A 52 7.60 15.53 -3.56
N LEU A 53 6.74 16.56 -3.49
CA LEU A 53 5.31 16.42 -3.80
C LEU A 53 5.08 15.88 -5.22
N LEU A 54 5.79 16.42 -6.22
CA LEU A 54 5.72 15.91 -7.59
C LEU A 54 6.23 14.48 -7.71
N HIS A 55 7.29 14.12 -6.99
CA HIS A 55 7.82 12.75 -6.98
C HIS A 55 6.77 11.74 -6.53
N VAL A 56 6.13 11.99 -5.37
CA VAL A 56 5.05 11.14 -4.85
C VAL A 56 3.89 11.03 -5.83
N ALA A 57 3.45 12.15 -6.42
CA ALA A 57 2.37 12.14 -7.41
C ALA A 57 2.73 11.36 -8.69
N ARG A 58 3.98 11.44 -9.15
CA ARG A 58 4.46 10.67 -10.31
C ARG A 58 4.52 9.18 -10.00
N VAL A 59 5.04 8.78 -8.84
CA VAL A 59 5.07 7.37 -8.42
C VAL A 59 3.66 6.79 -8.36
N LEU A 60 2.69 7.53 -7.79
CA LEU A 60 1.28 7.13 -7.79
C LEU A 60 0.74 6.97 -9.22
N ALA A 61 1.04 7.92 -10.11
CA ALA A 61 0.62 7.86 -11.50
C ALA A 61 1.21 6.64 -12.24
N GLU A 62 2.50 6.34 -12.05
CA GLU A 62 3.18 5.18 -12.67
C GLU A 62 2.67 3.84 -12.16
N TYR A 63 2.19 3.76 -10.92
CA TYR A 63 1.54 2.53 -10.46
C TYR A 63 0.14 2.36 -11.04
N LEU A 64 -0.60 3.46 -11.27
CA LEU A 64 -1.98 3.41 -11.77
C LEU A 64 -2.07 3.37 -13.31
N ASP A 65 -1.09 3.94 -14.00
CA ASP A 65 -0.87 3.92 -15.45
C ASP A 65 0.59 3.53 -15.72
N ASN A 66 0.88 2.23 -15.64
CA ASN A 66 2.22 1.68 -15.67
C ASN A 66 2.86 1.67 -17.06
N ASN A 67 2.07 1.96 -18.08
CA ASN A 67 2.53 2.10 -19.45
C ASN A 67 2.72 3.58 -19.86
N ASN A 68 2.38 4.54 -18.98
CA ASN A 68 2.54 5.99 -19.14
C ASN A 68 1.77 6.59 -20.34
N ASN A 69 0.63 6.02 -20.75
CA ASN A 69 -0.16 6.52 -21.89
C ASN A 69 -1.25 7.55 -21.52
N GLY A 70 -1.31 7.96 -20.26
CA GLY A 70 -2.29 8.89 -19.72
C GLY A 70 -3.61 8.26 -19.31
N LYS A 71 -3.74 6.92 -19.35
CA LYS A 71 -4.97 6.19 -19.01
C LYS A 71 -4.69 5.14 -17.94
N VAL A 72 -5.54 5.12 -16.91
CA VAL A 72 -5.42 4.14 -15.82
C VAL A 72 -5.54 2.71 -16.35
N ASP A 73 -4.60 1.84 -15.96
CA ASP A 73 -4.54 0.46 -16.41
C ASP A 73 -5.73 -0.33 -15.84
N ASN A 74 -6.06 -0.10 -14.56
CA ASN A 74 -7.10 -0.80 -13.83
C ASN A 74 -8.16 0.17 -13.23
N PRO A 75 -9.19 0.54 -14.02
CA PRO A 75 -10.24 1.47 -13.56
C PRO A 75 -11.00 1.00 -12.31
N LEU A 76 -11.11 -0.32 -12.07
CA LEU A 76 -11.77 -0.85 -10.88
C LEU A 76 -11.01 -0.50 -9.60
N VAL A 77 -9.67 -0.55 -9.64
CA VAL A 77 -8.81 -0.19 -8.51
C VAL A 77 -8.94 1.30 -8.21
N VAL A 78 -8.86 2.16 -9.23
CA VAL A 78 -9.02 3.61 -9.08
C VAL A 78 -10.40 3.98 -8.55
N LYS A 79 -11.46 3.29 -9.01
CA LYS A 79 -12.82 3.47 -8.47
C LYS A 79 -12.87 3.17 -6.96
N GLN A 80 -12.19 2.13 -6.49
CA GLN A 80 -12.16 1.81 -5.06
C GLN A 80 -11.38 2.83 -4.25
N LEU A 81 -10.23 3.30 -4.77
CA LEU A 81 -9.46 4.37 -4.14
C LEU A 81 -10.32 5.63 -3.98
N ARG A 82 -10.95 6.12 -5.06
CA ARG A 82 -11.79 7.33 -5.04
C ARG A 82 -13.00 7.25 -4.09
N LYS A 83 -13.52 6.05 -3.83
CA LYS A 83 -14.71 5.85 -2.97
C LYS A 83 -14.39 5.97 -1.47
N ARG A 84 -13.13 5.82 -1.07
CA ARG A 84 -12.73 5.66 0.32
C ARG A 84 -12.05 6.92 0.84
N LYS A 85 -12.32 7.26 2.11
CA LYS A 85 -11.68 8.39 2.79
C LYS A 85 -10.15 8.29 2.81
N GLY A 86 -9.61 7.06 2.89
CA GLY A 86 -8.17 6.80 2.83
C GLY A 86 -7.59 6.63 1.43
N GLY A 87 -8.36 6.90 0.37
CA GLY A 87 -7.88 6.89 -1.00
C GLY A 87 -7.11 8.16 -1.35
N CYS A 88 -6.02 8.43 -0.63
CA CYS A 88 -5.23 9.65 -0.75
C CYS A 88 -3.83 9.44 -0.17
N VAL A 89 -2.92 10.37 -0.47
CA VAL A 89 -1.59 10.46 0.16
C VAL A 89 -1.45 11.82 0.83
N SER A 90 -0.87 11.87 2.02
CA SER A 90 -0.54 13.08 2.76
C SER A 90 0.96 13.08 3.11
N ILE A 91 1.64 14.19 2.82
CA ILE A 91 3.08 14.35 3.06
C ILE A 91 3.30 15.41 4.13
N TYR A 92 3.99 15.02 5.19
CA TYR A 92 4.26 15.86 6.35
C TYR A 92 5.73 16.28 6.38
N SER A 93 5.99 17.51 6.87
CA SER A 93 7.34 18.05 7.04
C SER A 93 8.05 17.56 8.31
N GLY A 94 7.32 16.95 9.24
CA GLY A 94 7.84 16.28 10.42
C GLY A 94 6.93 15.14 10.87
N ASP A 95 7.24 14.54 12.02
CA ASP A 95 6.72 13.22 12.44
C ASP A 95 5.33 13.26 13.10
N ASP A 96 4.64 14.41 13.11
CA ASP A 96 3.39 14.64 13.83
C ASP A 96 2.12 14.57 12.95
N GLY A 97 2.22 13.95 11.78
CA GLY A 97 1.13 13.82 10.81
C GLY A 97 0.29 12.56 10.99
N TYR A 98 -1.02 12.71 11.22
CA TYR A 98 -1.97 11.59 11.21
C TYR A 98 -3.26 11.97 10.48
N ASP A 99 -3.56 11.32 9.36
CA ASP A 99 -4.88 11.41 8.75
C ASP A 99 -5.29 10.07 8.13
N PRO A 100 -6.54 9.91 7.65
CA PRO A 100 -6.98 8.64 7.05
C PRO A 100 -6.27 8.26 5.74
N CYS A 101 -5.47 9.15 5.14
CA CYS A 101 -4.71 8.87 3.93
C CYS A 101 -3.54 7.93 4.21
N MET A 102 -2.75 7.62 3.19
CA MET A 102 -1.41 7.09 3.35
C MET A 102 -0.41 8.21 3.61
N TRP A 103 0.55 8.01 4.51
CA TRP A 103 1.39 9.08 5.05
C TRP A 103 2.82 8.89 4.55
N LEU A 104 3.51 10.00 4.30
CA LEU A 104 4.93 10.02 4.02
C LEU A 104 5.56 11.18 4.79
N PHE A 105 6.74 10.94 5.36
CA PHE A 105 7.55 12.00 5.94
C PHE A 105 8.53 12.53 4.91
N GLU A 106 8.75 13.85 4.93
CA GLU A 106 9.51 14.54 3.91
C GLU A 106 10.95 13.98 3.77
N ASP A 107 11.57 13.66 4.89
CA ASP A 107 12.94 13.16 5.00
C ASP A 107 13.13 11.73 4.46
N GLU A 108 12.05 10.97 4.29
CA GLU A 108 12.03 9.63 3.70
C GLU A 108 11.81 9.62 2.18
N ILE A 109 11.50 10.78 1.59
CA ILE A 109 11.25 10.93 0.15
C ILE A 109 12.57 11.27 -0.56
N PHE A 110 13.02 10.36 -1.43
CA PHE A 110 14.24 10.56 -2.22
C PHE A 110 13.94 10.53 -3.72
N PRO A 111 13.73 11.68 -4.39
CA PRO A 111 13.42 11.74 -5.82
C PRO A 111 14.50 11.19 -6.76
N GLN A 112 15.70 10.93 -6.25
CA GLN A 112 16.78 10.26 -6.98
C GLN A 112 16.70 8.73 -6.89
N GLY A 113 15.76 8.20 -6.12
CA GLY A 113 15.57 6.77 -5.85
C GLY A 113 16.37 6.25 -4.65
N SER A 114 16.13 4.98 -4.34
CA SER A 114 16.76 4.27 -3.23
C SER A 114 18.24 3.96 -3.49
N ARG A 115 19.06 4.02 -2.44
CA ARG A 115 20.46 3.57 -2.39
C ARG A 115 20.76 2.92 -1.04
N LYS A 116 21.95 2.33 -0.89
CA LYS A 116 22.39 1.71 0.38
C LYS A 116 22.22 2.70 1.54
N GLY A 117 21.50 2.28 2.59
CA GLY A 117 21.22 3.09 3.77
C GLY A 117 20.23 4.26 3.58
N ARG A 118 19.66 4.46 2.38
CA ARG A 118 18.63 5.48 2.11
C ARG A 118 17.58 4.94 1.15
N ARG A 119 16.46 4.49 1.70
CA ARG A 119 15.32 3.96 0.95
C ARG A 119 14.34 5.09 0.66
N ASP A 120 13.95 5.26 -0.59
CA ASP A 120 12.81 6.11 -0.95
C ASP A 120 11.51 5.43 -0.52
N ALA A 121 10.93 5.90 0.59
CA ALA A 121 9.70 5.33 1.16
C ALA A 121 8.50 5.46 0.21
N THR A 122 8.56 6.42 -0.73
CA THR A 122 7.50 6.67 -1.72
C THR A 122 7.09 5.41 -2.47
N ILE A 123 8.04 4.53 -2.82
CA ILE A 123 7.77 3.31 -3.59
C ILE A 123 6.89 2.33 -2.80
N GLU A 124 7.07 2.29 -1.48
CA GLU A 124 6.41 1.40 -0.55
C GLU A 124 5.05 1.95 -0.13
N GLU A 125 5.01 3.15 0.44
CA GLU A 125 3.77 3.71 0.99
C GLU A 125 2.71 3.92 -0.09
N VAL A 126 3.11 4.46 -1.25
CA VAL A 126 2.17 4.61 -2.38
C VAL A 126 1.67 3.25 -2.86
N LEU A 127 2.50 2.21 -2.82
CA LEU A 127 2.04 0.87 -3.17
C LEU A 127 1.09 0.31 -2.11
N HIS A 128 1.38 0.50 -0.82
CA HIS A 128 0.50 0.12 0.29
C HIS A 128 -0.89 0.73 0.13
N LEU A 129 -0.98 2.03 -0.18
CA LEU A 129 -2.25 2.69 -0.50
C LEU A 129 -3.02 1.94 -1.60
N ILE A 130 -2.34 1.65 -2.71
CA ILE A 130 -2.95 1.05 -3.90
C ILE A 130 -3.40 -0.39 -3.59
N THR A 131 -2.63 -1.15 -2.82
CA THR A 131 -2.97 -2.54 -2.49
C THR A 131 -4.08 -2.61 -1.45
N GLN A 132 -3.98 -1.85 -0.37
CA GLN A 132 -4.89 -1.88 0.78
C GLN A 132 -6.24 -1.23 0.48
N THR A 133 -6.23 -0.07 -0.18
CA THR A 133 -7.48 0.68 -0.45
C THR A 133 -8.03 0.42 -1.85
N GLY A 134 -7.17 0.00 -2.78
CA GLY A 134 -7.53 -0.31 -4.16
C GLY A 134 -7.78 -1.79 -4.42
N TYR A 135 -6.71 -2.60 -4.50
CA TYR A 135 -6.79 -4.01 -4.90
C TYR A 135 -7.58 -4.89 -3.92
N ALA A 136 -7.39 -4.71 -2.61
CA ALA A 136 -8.09 -5.48 -1.59
C ALA A 136 -9.61 -5.36 -1.71
N TYR A 137 -10.11 -4.20 -2.16
CA TYR A 137 -11.54 -3.96 -2.35
C TYR A 137 -12.03 -4.22 -3.78
N ALA A 138 -11.17 -4.04 -4.80
CA ALA A 138 -11.54 -4.34 -6.18
C ALA A 138 -11.63 -5.86 -6.42
N TYR A 139 -10.81 -6.64 -5.72
CA TYR A 139 -10.74 -8.10 -5.84
C TYR A 139 -10.66 -8.78 -4.47
N PRO A 140 -11.72 -8.71 -3.65
CA PRO A 140 -11.67 -9.09 -2.23
C PRO A 140 -11.41 -10.57 -1.97
N LYS A 141 -11.70 -11.45 -2.94
CA LYS A 141 -11.36 -12.88 -2.83
C LYS A 141 -9.86 -13.14 -3.07
N GLN A 142 -9.17 -12.24 -3.76
CA GLN A 142 -7.77 -12.42 -4.16
C GLN A 142 -6.81 -11.63 -3.29
N PHE A 143 -7.09 -10.34 -3.09
CA PHE A 143 -6.19 -9.41 -2.42
C PHE A 143 -6.73 -8.88 -1.09
N GLY A 144 -7.92 -9.30 -0.66
CA GLY A 144 -8.44 -8.89 0.64
C GLY A 144 -7.50 -9.31 1.77
N GLU A 145 -7.27 -8.42 2.72
CA GLU A 145 -6.32 -8.56 3.83
C GLU A 145 -6.92 -9.33 5.00
N ARG A 146 -7.48 -10.50 4.70
CA ARG A 146 -8.12 -11.38 5.67
C ARG A 146 -7.85 -12.83 5.35
N LYS A 147 -7.90 -13.67 6.38
CA LYS A 147 -7.69 -15.12 6.25
C LYS A 147 -8.56 -15.70 5.12
N GLY A 148 -7.96 -16.56 4.32
CA GLY A 148 -8.65 -17.33 3.27
C GLY A 148 -8.63 -16.70 1.86
N THR A 149 -8.21 -15.44 1.70
CA THR A 149 -7.97 -14.86 0.38
C THR A 149 -6.72 -15.47 -0.28
N LYS A 150 -6.56 -15.29 -1.60
CA LYS A 150 -5.42 -15.89 -2.31
C LYS A 150 -4.08 -15.35 -1.82
N ILE A 151 -3.97 -14.04 -1.58
CA ILE A 151 -2.75 -13.41 -1.07
C ILE A 151 -2.44 -13.88 0.35
N ALA A 152 -3.45 -13.93 1.22
CA ALA A 152 -3.33 -14.37 2.61
C ALA A 152 -2.88 -15.84 2.71
N LYS A 153 -3.45 -16.72 1.89
CA LYS A 153 -3.02 -18.13 1.81
C LYS A 153 -1.56 -18.29 1.37
N ALA A 154 -1.09 -17.43 0.46
CA ALA A 154 0.31 -17.45 0.03
C ALA A 154 1.23 -16.94 1.16
N MET A 155 0.84 -15.86 1.83
CA MET A 155 1.54 -15.33 3.01
C MET A 155 1.62 -16.35 4.14
N ASP A 156 0.51 -16.99 4.50
CA ASP A 156 0.46 -18.02 5.54
C ASP A 156 1.48 -19.12 5.23
N LYS A 157 1.55 -19.58 3.98
CA LYS A 157 2.56 -20.56 3.55
C LYS A 157 3.99 -20.02 3.72
N ALA A 158 4.23 -18.75 3.38
CA ALA A 158 5.53 -18.10 3.49
C ALA A 158 6.07 -18.00 4.91
N ARG A 159 5.16 -17.97 5.89
CA ARG A 159 5.43 -17.86 7.33
C ARG A 159 5.37 -19.21 8.05
N GLY A 160 5.17 -20.31 7.31
CA GLY A 160 5.06 -21.66 7.86
C GLY A 160 3.71 -21.96 8.53
N GLY A 161 2.62 -21.43 7.98
CA GLY A 161 1.23 -21.61 8.43
C GLY A 161 0.56 -20.31 8.86
N TYR A 162 -0.76 -20.37 9.06
CA TYR A 162 -1.52 -19.29 9.69
C TYR A 162 -1.15 -19.17 11.17
N ARG A 163 -0.88 -17.95 11.64
CA ARG A 163 -0.34 -17.67 12.99
C ARG A 163 -1.25 -16.78 13.86
N GLY A 164 -2.54 -16.68 13.52
CA GLY A 164 -3.50 -15.84 14.22
C GLY A 164 -3.77 -14.50 13.53
N PRO A 165 -4.82 -13.75 13.96
CA PRO A 165 -5.23 -12.50 13.32
C PRO A 165 -4.51 -11.26 13.87
N GLY A 166 -3.78 -11.39 14.98
CA GLY A 166 -3.14 -10.27 15.68
C GLY A 166 -1.69 -10.06 15.29
N GLN A 167 -0.91 -9.62 16.27
CA GLN A 167 0.50 -9.24 16.14
C GLN A 167 1.40 -10.38 15.64
N PRO A 168 2.58 -10.07 15.07
CA PRO A 168 3.53 -11.09 14.63
C PRO A 168 3.97 -12.01 15.76
N VAL A 169 4.20 -13.28 15.46
CA VAL A 169 4.69 -14.25 16.46
C VAL A 169 6.18 -14.04 16.75
N ASN A 170 6.60 -14.36 17.97
CA ASN A 170 7.99 -14.18 18.42
C ASN A 170 9.00 -15.07 17.65
N LYS A 171 8.54 -16.20 17.10
CA LYS A 171 9.41 -17.15 16.38
C LYS A 171 8.69 -17.77 15.19
N TYR A 172 9.34 -17.68 14.03
CA TYR A 172 8.93 -18.35 12.81
C TYR A 172 9.73 -19.63 12.58
N PRO A 173 9.17 -20.63 11.86
CA PRO A 173 9.93 -21.82 11.45
C PRO A 173 11.14 -21.45 10.59
N ALA A 174 12.23 -22.22 10.67
CA ALA A 174 13.46 -21.97 9.91
C ALA A 174 13.22 -21.89 8.38
N GLY A 175 12.24 -22.64 7.88
CA GLY A 175 11.84 -22.66 6.48
C GLY A 175 11.02 -21.45 6.00
N ALA A 176 10.64 -20.53 6.89
CA ALA A 176 9.93 -19.31 6.53
C ALA A 176 10.81 -18.39 5.67
N TRP A 177 10.21 -17.76 4.67
CA TRP A 177 10.86 -16.76 3.80
C TRP A 177 10.24 -15.38 3.90
N TYR A 178 9.11 -15.27 4.62
CA TYR A 178 8.56 -14.03 5.11
C TYR A 178 8.41 -14.14 6.62
N THR A 179 8.96 -13.18 7.34
CA THR A 179 8.88 -13.01 8.79
C THR A 179 8.73 -11.54 9.08
N TYR A 180 8.18 -11.21 10.24
CA TYR A 180 7.87 -9.83 10.62
C TYR A 180 7.96 -9.72 12.13
N ASP A 181 8.49 -8.63 12.65
CA ASP A 181 8.72 -8.41 14.09
C ASP A 181 8.08 -7.14 14.65
N ASP A 182 7.58 -6.24 13.79
CA ASP A 182 6.84 -5.05 14.23
C ASP A 182 5.51 -5.42 14.92
N ARG A 183 5.48 -5.19 16.24
CA ARG A 183 4.34 -5.50 17.11
C ARG A 183 3.16 -4.55 16.93
N THR A 184 3.31 -3.43 16.22
CA THR A 184 2.19 -2.53 15.91
C THR A 184 1.33 -3.06 14.75
N CYS A 185 1.88 -3.98 13.95
CA CYS A 185 1.22 -4.57 12.80
C CYS A 185 0.29 -5.72 13.19
N ASP A 186 -0.86 -5.82 12.52
CA ASP A 186 -1.79 -6.95 12.64
C ASP A 186 -1.72 -7.87 11.40
N TYR A 187 -2.62 -8.86 11.32
CA TYR A 187 -2.66 -9.75 10.16
C TYR A 187 -2.90 -9.03 8.84
N ALA A 188 -3.73 -7.99 8.83
CA ALA A 188 -4.03 -7.26 7.60
C ALA A 188 -2.79 -6.51 7.11
N CYS A 189 -2.13 -5.78 8.02
CA CYS A 189 -0.86 -5.12 7.76
C CYS A 189 0.21 -6.09 7.23
N MET A 190 0.37 -7.28 7.83
CA MET A 190 1.33 -8.28 7.33
C MET A 190 1.00 -8.78 5.91
N VAL A 191 -0.28 -8.80 5.52
CA VAL A 191 -0.67 -9.14 4.13
C VAL A 191 -0.27 -8.01 3.17
N THR A 192 -0.43 -6.75 3.58
CA THR A 192 0.00 -5.56 2.82
C THR A 192 1.50 -5.60 2.56
N GLU A 193 2.29 -5.81 3.62
CA GLU A 193 3.74 -5.94 3.57
C GLU A 193 4.18 -7.09 2.65
N TYR A 194 3.55 -8.26 2.80
CA TYR A 194 3.84 -9.42 1.96
C TYR A 194 3.55 -9.15 0.46
N PHE A 195 2.50 -8.39 0.16
CA PHE A 195 2.23 -7.93 -1.20
C PHE A 195 3.38 -7.03 -1.68
N TYR A 196 3.73 -5.99 -0.92
CA TYR A 196 4.82 -5.07 -1.23
C TYR A 196 6.14 -5.81 -1.50
N TRP A 197 6.57 -6.67 -0.57
CA TRP A 197 7.79 -7.46 -0.70
C TRP A 197 7.79 -8.31 -1.96
N GLY A 198 6.67 -8.99 -2.24
CA GLY A 198 6.49 -9.83 -3.41
C GLY A 198 6.58 -9.06 -4.71
N LEU A 199 5.77 -8.00 -4.85
CA LEU A 199 5.66 -7.25 -6.09
C LEU A 199 6.97 -6.51 -6.39
N THR A 200 7.52 -5.77 -5.43
CA THR A 200 8.76 -5.02 -5.66
C THR A 200 9.96 -5.92 -5.94
N SER A 201 10.02 -7.13 -5.37
CA SER A 201 11.03 -8.14 -5.74
C SER A 201 10.86 -8.64 -7.18
N ILE A 202 9.63 -8.83 -7.65
CA ILE A 202 9.32 -9.20 -9.04
C ILE A 202 9.69 -8.08 -10.01
N LEU A 203 9.50 -6.83 -9.62
CA LEU A 203 9.79 -5.63 -10.42
C LEU A 203 11.27 -5.21 -10.38
N GLY A 204 12.09 -5.82 -9.51
CA GLY A 204 13.52 -5.52 -9.39
C GLY A 204 13.87 -4.44 -8.37
N GLY A 205 12.90 -3.90 -7.63
CA GLY A 205 13.13 -2.87 -6.61
C GLY A 205 13.95 -3.36 -5.39
N GLN A 206 13.99 -4.67 -5.16
CA GLN A 206 14.71 -5.27 -4.02
C GLN A 206 16.06 -5.91 -4.40
N SER A 207 16.53 -5.75 -5.65
CA SER A 207 17.71 -6.46 -6.17
C SER A 207 18.99 -5.62 -6.28
N TYR A 208 19.04 -4.41 -5.71
CA TYR A 208 20.25 -3.60 -5.70
C TYR A 208 21.30 -4.11 -4.70
N SER A 209 22.57 -3.74 -4.92
CA SER A 209 23.70 -4.19 -4.10
C SER A 209 23.50 -3.85 -2.62
N GLY A 210 23.75 -4.82 -1.74
CA GLY A 210 23.56 -4.68 -0.30
C GLY A 210 22.12 -4.93 0.19
N ARG A 211 21.10 -4.74 -0.65
CA ARG A 211 19.69 -4.83 -0.23
C ARG A 211 19.32 -6.16 0.44
N TYR A 212 19.81 -7.27 -0.10
CA TYR A 212 19.52 -8.57 0.50
C TYR A 212 19.98 -8.66 1.96
N ASN A 213 21.13 -8.07 2.31
CA ASN A 213 21.59 -8.09 3.70
C ASN A 213 20.76 -7.21 4.62
N GLU A 214 20.20 -6.11 4.11
CA GLU A 214 19.30 -5.22 4.85
C GLU A 214 17.98 -5.94 5.18
N ILE A 215 17.41 -6.71 4.24
CA ILE A 215 16.04 -7.25 4.39
C ILE A 215 15.93 -8.74 4.67
N LYS A 216 16.99 -9.54 4.52
CA LYS A 216 16.91 -11.02 4.62
C LYS A 216 16.35 -11.55 5.93
N ARG A 217 16.36 -10.71 6.98
CA ARG A 217 15.79 -11.02 8.29
C ARG A 217 14.27 -11.12 8.25
N GLU A 218 13.62 -10.36 7.37
CA GLU A 218 12.16 -10.34 7.15
C GLU A 218 11.77 -11.00 5.83
N TRP A 219 12.49 -10.70 4.75
CA TRP A 219 12.18 -11.18 3.39
C TRP A 219 13.38 -11.80 2.68
N LYS A 220 13.32 -13.11 2.43
CA LYS A 220 14.43 -13.86 1.81
C LYS A 220 14.40 -13.85 0.27
N LEU A 221 13.33 -13.36 -0.36
CA LEU A 221 13.08 -13.51 -1.81
C LEU A 221 13.24 -12.20 -2.60
N ASN A 222 14.32 -11.46 -2.37
CA ASN A 222 14.58 -10.12 -2.91
C ASN A 222 14.72 -9.98 -4.46
N THR A 223 14.46 -11.04 -5.24
CA THR A 223 14.55 -11.00 -6.71
C THR A 223 13.40 -11.77 -7.34
N LYS A 224 13.04 -11.39 -8.57
CA LYS A 224 12.03 -12.11 -9.38
C LYS A 224 12.29 -13.61 -9.47
N ALA A 225 13.56 -14.01 -9.66
CA ALA A 225 13.95 -15.42 -9.75
C ALA A 225 13.70 -16.17 -8.43
N LYS A 226 14.04 -15.56 -7.28
CA LYS A 226 13.77 -16.14 -5.96
C LYS A 226 12.27 -16.29 -5.70
N VAL A 227 11.46 -15.25 -6.00
CA VAL A 227 9.99 -15.31 -5.87
C VAL A 227 9.41 -16.40 -6.77
N LYS A 228 9.78 -16.43 -8.06
CA LYS A 228 9.29 -17.43 -9.03
C LYS A 228 9.61 -18.87 -8.59
N ARG A 229 10.80 -19.10 -8.02
CA ARG A 229 11.26 -20.43 -7.61
C ARG A 229 10.60 -20.90 -6.31
N LYS A 230 10.59 -20.06 -5.27
CA LYS A 230 10.16 -20.45 -3.92
C LYS A 230 8.66 -20.21 -3.69
N ASP A 231 8.16 -19.03 -4.06
CA ASP A 231 6.78 -18.61 -3.81
C ASP A 231 5.95 -18.59 -5.10
N LYS A 232 5.73 -19.79 -5.64
CA LYS A 232 5.00 -19.98 -6.91
C LYS A 232 3.57 -19.44 -6.85
N ALA A 233 2.94 -19.47 -5.66
CA ALA A 233 1.57 -18.99 -5.47
C ALA A 233 1.51 -17.46 -5.61
N LEU A 234 2.39 -16.75 -4.88
CA LEU A 234 2.53 -15.30 -4.99
C LEU A 234 2.93 -14.88 -6.40
N TYR A 235 3.96 -15.53 -6.98
CA TYR A 235 4.43 -15.20 -8.32
C TYR A 235 3.31 -15.26 -9.36
N ARG A 236 2.52 -16.35 -9.38
CA ARG A 236 1.40 -16.48 -10.31
C ARG A 236 0.31 -15.44 -10.06
N LEU A 237 0.02 -15.13 -8.79
CA LEU A 237 -0.99 -14.14 -8.42
C LEU A 237 -0.59 -12.73 -8.87
N LEU A 238 0.69 -12.38 -8.71
CA LEU A 238 1.20 -11.04 -9.01
C LEU A 238 1.60 -10.83 -10.49
N THR A 239 1.84 -11.90 -11.26
CA THR A 239 2.25 -11.80 -12.68
C THR A 239 1.14 -12.12 -13.67
N THR A 240 -0.04 -12.52 -13.21
CA THR A 240 -1.19 -12.73 -14.08
C THR A 240 -1.67 -11.43 -14.72
N LYS A 241 -2.01 -11.49 -16.02
CA LYS A 241 -2.57 -10.34 -16.75
C LYS A 241 -3.96 -9.93 -16.25
N LYS A 242 -4.67 -10.83 -15.55
CA LYS A 242 -6.07 -10.64 -15.13
C LYS A 242 -6.30 -9.40 -14.28
N TYR A 243 -5.37 -9.10 -13.37
CA TYR A 243 -5.52 -8.00 -12.41
C TYR A 243 -4.77 -6.74 -12.83
N LYS A 244 -4.08 -6.75 -13.99
CA LYS A 244 -3.33 -5.60 -14.51
C LYS A 244 -2.43 -4.93 -13.45
N LEU A 245 -1.74 -5.75 -12.66
CA LEU A 245 -0.74 -5.26 -11.72
C LEU A 245 0.44 -4.59 -12.46
N PRO A 246 1.15 -3.66 -11.81
CA PRO A 246 2.33 -3.04 -12.36
C PRO A 246 3.34 -4.08 -12.88
N LYS A 247 3.97 -3.77 -14.01
CA LYS A 247 5.02 -4.58 -14.65
C LYS A 247 6.39 -3.89 -14.65
N ARG A 248 6.41 -2.60 -14.32
CA ARG A 248 7.60 -1.76 -14.17
C ARG A 248 7.55 -1.10 -12.80
N LEU A 249 8.71 -1.03 -12.14
CA LEU A 249 8.85 -0.23 -10.93
C LEU A 249 8.78 1.26 -11.31
N PRO A 250 8.08 2.11 -10.55
CA PRO A 250 8.10 3.55 -10.77
C PRO A 250 9.53 4.13 -10.69
N ASP A 251 9.81 5.12 -11.53
CA ASP A 251 11.10 5.84 -11.55
C ASP A 251 10.97 7.35 -11.28
N GLY A 252 9.76 7.84 -11.02
CA GLY A 252 9.47 9.24 -10.73
C GLY A 252 9.45 10.13 -11.97
N LYS A 253 9.43 9.57 -13.20
CA LYS A 253 9.49 10.33 -14.47
C LYS A 253 8.21 10.22 -15.29
N TYR A 254 7.07 9.99 -14.65
CA TYR A 254 5.76 9.95 -15.30
C TYR A 254 5.48 11.17 -16.19
N LYS A 255 4.95 10.91 -17.40
CA LYS A 255 4.58 11.94 -18.40
C LYS A 255 3.21 11.73 -19.05
N GLY A 256 2.43 10.72 -18.65
CA GLY A 256 1.16 10.39 -19.31
C GLY A 256 0.08 11.45 -19.15
N ILE A 257 0.11 12.25 -18.08
CA ILE A 257 -0.75 13.44 -17.88
C ILE A 257 0.04 14.59 -17.25
N LYS A 258 -0.44 15.83 -17.43
CA LYS A 258 0.12 17.02 -16.77
C LYS A 258 -0.32 17.06 -15.30
N LEU A 259 0.62 16.81 -14.39
CA LEU A 259 0.44 16.98 -12.96
C LEU A 259 0.63 18.45 -12.58
N LYS A 260 -0.36 19.06 -11.93
CA LYS A 260 -0.35 20.47 -11.52
C LYS A 260 -0.46 20.57 -10.00
N ILE A 261 0.49 21.29 -9.39
CA ILE A 261 0.39 21.66 -7.97
C ILE A 261 -0.65 22.78 -7.84
N LYS A 262 -1.55 22.61 -6.88
CA LYS A 262 -2.47 23.64 -6.41
C LYS A 262 -2.08 24.02 -4.98
N THR A 263 -2.04 25.31 -4.68
CA THR A 263 -1.81 25.87 -3.36
C THR A 263 -3.13 26.45 -2.82
N ARG A 264 -3.39 26.29 -1.52
CA ARG A 264 -4.51 26.90 -0.82
C ARG A 264 -4.02 27.85 0.26
#